data_AF-A0A1Y1W7A0-F1
#
_entry.id   AF-A0A1Y1W7A0-F1
#
_cell.length_a   1.000
_cell.length_b   1.000
_cell.length_c   1.000
_cell.angle_alpha   90.00
_cell.angle_beta   90.00
_cell.angle_gamma   90.00
#
_symmetry.space_group_name_H-M   'P 1'
#
loop_
_entity.id
_entity.type
_entity.pdbx_description
1 polymer ?
#
loop_
_entity_poly.entity_id
_entity_poly.type
_entity_poly.pdbx_seq_one_letter_code
_entity_poly.pdbx_strand_id
1 'polypeptide(L)' 'MGKRKSSRKIVKKEKPKLDTTFDCLFCNHEKSIIVSMDKEHKVGNLKCKVCSATYQAALTHLSEPIDVYSEWVDACE' A
#
# COMPACT_ATOMS: atom_id res chain seq x y z
N MET A 1 19.65 46.95 3.34
CA MET A 1 18.31 46.39 3.64
C MET A 1 17.56 46.31 2.32
N GLY A 2 17.13 45.20 1.73
CA GLY A 2 16.71 43.88 2.22
C GLY A 2 15.38 43.56 1.51
N LYS A 3 15.39 42.83 0.39
CA LYS A 3 14.17 42.27 -0.24
C LYS A 3 14.44 40.84 -0.68
N ARG A 4 14.30 39.92 0.29
CA ARG A 4 14.44 38.48 0.07
C ARG A 4 13.24 37.99 -0.75
N LYS A 5 13.51 37.45 -1.95
CA LYS A 5 12.50 36.74 -2.77
C LYS A 5 12.01 35.53 -1.97
N SER A 6 10.73 35.55 -1.61
CA SER A 6 10.05 34.44 -0.93
C SER A 6 10.05 33.21 -1.84
N SER A 7 10.78 32.17 -1.45
CA SER A 7 10.75 30.87 -2.11
C SER A 7 9.40 30.22 -1.82
N ARG A 8 8.49 30.23 -2.80
CA ARG A 8 7.17 29.62 -2.70
C ARG A 8 7.36 28.10 -2.62
N LYS A 9 7.21 27.53 -1.42
CA LYS A 9 7.24 26.08 -1.21
C LYS A 9 6.17 25.44 -2.10
N ILE A 10 6.60 24.62 -3.05
CA ILE A 10 5.74 23.79 -3.89
C ILE A 10 5.08 22.78 -2.95
N VAL A 11 3.80 23.01 -2.62
CA VAL A 11 3.01 22.06 -1.85
C VAL A 11 2.76 20.86 -2.77
N LYS A 12 3.51 19.78 -2.57
CA LYS A 12 3.26 18.50 -3.22
C LYS A 12 1.84 18.10 -2.84
N LYS A 13 0.91 18.13 -3.81
CA LYS A 13 -0.43 17.57 -3.63
C LYS A 13 -0.25 16.12 -3.18
N GLU A 14 -0.69 15.83 -1.96
CA GLU A 14 -0.68 14.47 -1.44
C GLU A 14 -1.53 13.63 -2.37
N LYS A 15 -0.94 12.57 -2.92
CA LYS A 15 -1.68 11.63 -3.75
C LYS A 15 -2.81 11.07 -2.88
N PRO A 16 -4.06 11.00 -3.39
CA PRO A 16 -5.14 10.37 -2.64
C PRO A 16 -4.66 8.99 -2.20
N LYS A 17 -4.68 8.73 -0.89
CA LYS A 17 -4.39 7.40 -0.36
C LYS A 17 -5.54 6.51 -0.83
N LEU A 18 -5.25 5.65 -1.80
CA LEU A 18 -6.16 4.56 -2.15
C LEU A 18 -6.38 3.72 -0.90
N ASP A 19 -7.62 3.28 -0.68
CA ASP A 19 -7.95 2.39 0.43
C ASP A 19 -7.06 1.14 0.35
N THR A 20 -6.31 0.89 1.43
CA THR A 20 -5.44 -0.28 1.58
C THR A 20 -6.10 -1.39 2.41
N THR A 21 -7.41 -1.28 2.62
CA THR A 21 -8.17 -2.21 3.45
C THR A 21 -8.93 -3.21 2.59
N PHE A 22 -8.61 -4.49 2.77
CA PHE A 22 -9.26 -5.61 2.10
C PHE A 22 -9.73 -6.64 3.12
N ASP A 23 -10.54 -7.58 2.64
CA ASP A 23 -11.12 -8.64 3.46
C ASP A 23 -10.18 -9.85 3.50
N CYS A 24 -10.11 -10.53 4.63
CA CYS A 24 -9.20 -11.68 4.74
C CYS A 24 -9.85 -12.97 4.26
N LEU A 25 -9.21 -13.67 3.35
CA LEU A 25 -9.67 -14.97 2.82
C LEU A 25 -9.68 -16.09 3.87
N PHE A 26 -8.88 -15.98 4.94
CA PHE A 26 -8.76 -17.03 5.96
C PHE A 26 -9.72 -16.83 7.14
N CYS A 27 -9.83 -15.60 7.65
CA CYS A 27 -10.65 -15.31 8.84
C CYS A 27 -11.92 -14.54 8.53
N ASN A 28 -12.16 -14.21 7.26
CA ASN A 28 -13.37 -13.56 6.75
C ASN A 28 -13.73 -12.21 7.42
N HIS A 29 -12.81 -11.61 8.17
CA HIS A 29 -13.00 -10.30 8.76
C HIS A 29 -12.81 -9.20 7.70
N GLU A 30 -13.79 -8.31 7.63
CA GLU A 30 -13.79 -7.17 6.73
C GLU A 30 -12.68 -6.17 7.08
N LYS A 31 -12.06 -5.55 6.07
CA LYS A 31 -11.03 -4.50 6.24
C LYS A 31 -9.90 -4.88 7.21
N SER A 32 -9.62 -6.17 7.33
CA SER A 32 -8.65 -6.72 8.28
C SER A 32 -7.24 -6.77 7.71
N ILE A 33 -7.11 -6.65 6.39
CA ILE A 33 -5.81 -6.65 5.70
C ILE A 33 -5.21 -5.25 5.66
N ILE A 34 -3.90 -5.21 5.89
CA ILE A 34 -3.04 -4.06 5.67
C ILE A 34 -2.05 -4.44 4.57
N VAL A 35 -1.94 -3.59 3.56
CA VAL A 35 -0.91 -3.70 2.52
C VAL A 35 0.12 -2.58 2.70
N SER A 36 1.40 -2.97 2.77
CA SER A 36 2.56 -2.10 2.86
C SER A 36 3.39 -2.25 1.58
N MET A 37 3.53 -1.16 0.83
CA MET A 37 4.21 -1.14 -0.47
C MET A 37 5.63 -0.58 -0.31
N ASP A 38 6.64 -1.43 -0.40
CA ASP A 38 8.05 -1.02 -0.43
C ASP A 38 8.51 -0.86 -1.88
N LYS A 39 8.47 0.37 -2.38
CA LYS A 39 8.83 0.69 -3.77
C LYS A 39 10.34 0.71 -4.01
N GLU A 40 11.14 0.80 -2.96
CA GLU A 40 12.61 0.79 -3.06
C GLU A 40 13.11 -0.62 -3.35
N HIS A 41 12.57 -1.61 -2.62
CA HIS A 41 12.91 -3.02 -2.80
C HIS A 41 11.99 -3.74 -3.79
N LYS A 42 10.95 -3.05 -4.30
CA LYS A 42 9.94 -3.62 -5.19
C LYS A 42 9.22 -4.82 -4.55
N VAL A 43 8.84 -4.67 -3.29
CA VAL A 43 8.19 -5.71 -2.48
C VAL A 43 6.91 -5.19 -1.85
N GLY A 44 5.82 -5.94 -2.03
CA GLY A 44 4.53 -5.69 -1.43
C GLY A 44 4.34 -6.65 -0.27
N ASN A 45 4.03 -6.13 0.91
CA ASN A 45 3.77 -6.94 2.09
C ASN A 45 2.30 -6.83 2.47
N LEU A 46 1.62 -7.96 2.59
CA LEU A 46 0.24 -8.07 3.03
C LEU A 46 0.22 -8.70 4.42
N LYS A 47 -0.56 -8.12 5.35
CA LYS A 47 -0.75 -8.68 6.69
C LYS A 47 -2.19 -8.54 7.16
N CYS A 48 -2.77 -9.63 7.65
CA CYS A 48 -4.05 -9.59 8.36
C CYS A 48 -3.86 -9.21 9.83
N LYS A 49 -4.68 -8.28 10.35
CA LYS A 49 -4.69 -7.87 11.76
C LYS A 49 -5.28 -8.92 12.70
N VAL A 50 -6.11 -9.83 12.19
CA VAL A 50 -6.88 -10.78 13.01
C VAL A 50 -6.20 -12.14 13.09
N CYS A 51 -6.06 -12.83 11.96
CA CYS A 51 -5.43 -14.16 11.93
C CYS A 51 -3.91 -14.12 11.75
N SER A 52 -3.31 -12.93 11.66
CA SER A 52 -1.87 -12.74 11.44
C SER A 52 -1.29 -13.37 10.16
N ALA A 53 -2.13 -13.75 9.20
CA ALA A 53 -1.69 -14.20 7.88
C ALA A 53 -0.82 -13.12 7.22
N THR A 54 0.29 -13.53 6.62
CA THR A 54 1.23 -12.66 5.92
C THR A 54 1.53 -13.18 4.54
N TYR A 55 1.67 -12.28 3.58
CA TYR A 55 2.06 -12.61 2.21
C TYR A 55 3.00 -11.55 1.65
N GLN A 56 3.86 -11.97 0.73
CA GLN A 56 4.84 -11.11 0.08
C GLN A 56 4.77 -11.29 -1.43
N ALA A 57 4.58 -10.17 -2.12
CA ALA A 57 4.42 -10.09 -3.57
C ALA A 57 5.56 -9.26 -4.19
N ALA A 58 5.89 -9.54 -5.44
CA ALA A 58 6.81 -8.69 -6.21
C ALA A 58 6.06 -7.48 -6.77
N LEU A 59 6.62 -6.28 -6.60
CA LEU A 59 6.02 -5.04 -7.11
C LEU A 59 6.71 -4.54 -8.37
N THR A 60 5.93 -3.84 -9.17
CA THR A 60 6.42 -2.99 -10.26
C THR A 60 6.20 -1.51 -9.91
N HIS A 61 6.73 -0.61 -10.75
CA HIS A 61 6.53 0.84 -10.57
C HIS A 61 5.06 1.29 -10.68
N LEU A 62 4.24 0.49 -11.36
CA LEU A 62 2.82 0.74 -11.57
C LEU A 62 1.95 0.02 -10.54
N SER A 63 2.53 -0.82 -9.69
CA SER A 63 1.77 -1.65 -8.77
C SER A 63 1.09 -0.83 -7.67
N GLU A 64 -0.16 -1.18 -7.46
CA GLU A 64 -1.10 -0.64 -6.49
C GLU A 64 -1.39 -1.69 -5.40
N PRO A 65 -1.88 -1.28 -4.22
CA PRO A 65 -2.18 -2.21 -3.12
C PRO A 65 -3.15 -3.33 -3.51
N ILE A 66 -4.06 -3.08 -4.46
CA ILE A 66 -4.99 -4.08 -4.99
C ILE A 66 -4.25 -5.18 -5.76
N ASP A 67 -3.16 -4.88 -6.47
CA ASP A 67 -2.42 -5.89 -7.23
C ASP A 67 -1.82 -6.95 -6.30
N VAL A 68 -1.30 -6.52 -5.14
CA VAL A 68 -0.78 -7.42 -4.10
C VAL A 68 -1.88 -8.28 -3.51
N TYR A 69 -3.07 -7.70 -3.31
CA TYR A 69 -4.21 -8.44 -2.80
C TYR A 69 -4.71 -9.47 -3.80
N SER A 70 -4.83 -9.12 -5.08
CA SER A 70 -5.22 -10.05 -6.15
C SER A 70 -4.20 -11.18 -6.29
N GLU A 71 -2.90 -10.88 -6.31
CA GLU A 71 -1.85 -11.91 -6.39
C GLU A 71 -1.91 -12.86 -5.18
N TRP A 72 -2.25 -12.36 -3.99
CA TRP A 72 -2.45 -13.19 -2.81
C TRP A 72 -3.69 -14.09 -2.91
N VAL A 73 -4.77 -13.60 -3.53
CA VAL A 73 -5.97 -14.40 -3.81
C VAL A 73 -5.63 -15.53 -4.77
N ASP A 74 -4.99 -15.21 -5.91
CA ASP A 74 -4.57 -16.19 -6.92
C ASP A 74 -3.57 -17.22 -6.34
N ALA A 75 -2.73 -16.81 -5.38
CA ALA A 75 -1.79 -17.71 -4.71
C ALA A 75 -2.42 -18.58 -3.61
N CYS A 76 -3.67 -18.27 -3.20
CA CYS A 76 -4.43 -19.06 -2.21
C CYS A 76 -5.48 -19.98 -2.85
N GLU A 77 -5.76 -19.85 -4.15
CA GLU A 77 -6.49 -20.85 -4.95
C GLU A 77 -5.68 -22.16 -5.11
#